data_AF-A0A4R1N593-F1
#
_entry.id   AF-A0A4R1N593-F1
#
_cell.length_a   1.000
_cell.length_b   1.000
_cell.length_c   1.000
_cell.angle_alpha   90.00
_cell.angle_beta   90.00
_cell.angle_gamma   90.00
#
_symmetry.space_group_name_H-M   'P 1'
#
loop_
_entity.id
_entity.type
_entity.pdbx_description
1 polymer ?
#
loop_
_entity_poly.entity_id
_entity_poly.type
_entity_poly.pdbx_seq_one_letter_code
_entity_poly.pdbx_strand_id
1 'polypeptide(L)'
;MLDKARENARTLVSEIAIDLPGYTVHDIEHLDALWEIGSQIVGQDFRINPVEGFVLGCSFLIHDAAMTMAAYPGGLAEIKASREWKRISGRMKASQNGNPDEAAIIEVFLREQHAVRAEKLPKISWKGDVGPRFLIEDADSREKFGDFIGQVAASHWWDHSKLESQLLDKTIPAPAPFPSSWSIDLLSLACVLRSADASQIDERRAPSFLRALRRNRLSEYSAQHWTFQIRLTQAQRRHDTLYFAAFRPFTKAEAKEWWMLHDTLKMVDGELRKTDDLLARCRGQEARFSARRVANIEAPDNLRTCIPTDGWQPVDTAFSISDIPRLVENLGGEQLYGRDKMAAIREVIQNAMDAGRIRRLVDPQAPSPKVEVELLQEDSSTVLIIRDNGIGMSEGAIVGNLLSFGTSGWLSDTAIGEYNQAFPDKFSVSGQFGIGFFSVFMLGKN
;
A
#
# COMPACT_ATOMS: atom_id res chain seq x y z
N MET A 1 -13.14 19.27 21.06
CA MET A 1 -12.14 19.49 19.97
C MET A 1 -12.28 18.42 18.90
N LEU A 2 -12.16 17.13 19.27
CA LEU A 2 -12.32 16.02 18.31
C LEU A 2 -13.68 16.04 17.59
N ASP A 3 -14.78 16.30 18.30
CA ASP A 3 -16.11 16.37 17.65
C ASP A 3 -16.18 17.42 16.54
N LYS A 4 -15.55 18.58 16.76
CA LYS A 4 -15.52 19.64 15.75
C LYS A 4 -14.65 19.25 14.55
N ALA A 5 -13.51 18.61 14.80
CA ALA A 5 -12.69 18.04 13.74
C ALA A 5 -13.46 16.97 12.95
N ARG A 6 -14.26 16.14 13.63
CA ARG A 6 -15.11 15.12 13.02
C ARG A 6 -16.20 15.73 12.13
N GLU A 7 -16.87 16.80 12.57
CA GLU A 7 -17.85 17.52 11.74
C GLU A 7 -17.23 18.09 10.44
N ASN A 8 -16.06 18.70 10.57
CA ASN A 8 -15.33 19.26 9.42
C ASN A 8 -14.84 18.14 8.50
N ALA A 9 -14.25 17.08 9.05
CA ALA A 9 -13.80 15.90 8.31
C ALA A 9 -14.95 15.23 7.57
N ARG A 10 -16.12 15.04 8.19
CA ARG A 10 -17.33 14.52 7.53
C ARG A 10 -17.66 15.23 6.23
N THR A 11 -17.53 16.56 6.23
CA THR A 11 -17.84 17.38 5.06
C THR A 11 -16.78 17.21 3.97
N LEU A 12 -15.50 17.08 4.35
CA LEU A 12 -14.43 16.83 3.39
C LEU A 12 -14.51 15.43 2.79
N VAL A 13 -14.70 14.39 3.61
CA VAL A 13 -14.70 13.00 3.13
C VAL A 13 -15.95 12.65 2.31
N SER A 14 -17.04 13.41 2.45
CA SER A 14 -18.20 13.23 1.55
C SER A 14 -17.88 13.57 0.08
N GLU A 15 -16.86 14.38 -0.18
CA GLU A 15 -16.41 14.70 -1.54
C GLU A 15 -15.70 13.52 -2.21
N ILE A 16 -15.17 12.55 -1.45
CA ILE A 16 -14.51 11.35 -1.99
C ILE A 16 -15.48 10.57 -2.91
N ALA A 17 -16.76 10.51 -2.54
CA ALA A 17 -17.78 9.84 -3.36
C ALA A 17 -18.07 10.52 -4.70
N ILE A 18 -17.76 11.83 -4.81
CA ILE A 18 -17.91 12.60 -6.04
C ILE A 18 -16.71 12.37 -6.94
N ASP A 19 -15.50 12.45 -6.39
CA ASP A 19 -14.26 12.33 -7.15
C ASP A 19 -13.90 10.89 -7.50
N LEU A 20 -14.26 9.93 -6.64
CA LEU A 20 -13.95 8.50 -6.76
C LEU A 20 -15.23 7.64 -6.71
N PRO A 21 -16.19 7.80 -7.64
CA PRO A 21 -17.51 7.17 -7.57
C PRO A 21 -17.47 5.63 -7.66
N GLY A 22 -16.39 5.07 -8.20
CA GLY A 22 -16.16 3.63 -8.29
C GLY A 22 -15.60 3.01 -7.00
N TYR A 23 -15.10 3.79 -6.05
CA TYR A 23 -14.52 3.24 -4.82
C TYR A 23 -15.63 2.78 -3.89
N THR A 24 -15.27 1.87 -2.98
CA THR A 24 -16.09 1.54 -1.81
C THR A 24 -16.26 2.79 -0.94
N VAL A 25 -17.10 2.72 0.07
CA VAL A 25 -17.39 3.86 0.94
C VAL A 25 -16.15 4.25 1.76
N HIS A 26 -15.84 5.54 1.79
CA HIS A 26 -14.76 6.17 2.56
C HIS A 26 -15.30 7.42 3.29
N ASP A 27 -16.55 7.38 3.73
CA ASP A 27 -17.22 8.48 4.43
C ASP A 27 -16.95 8.43 5.95
N ILE A 28 -17.63 9.29 6.71
CA ILE A 28 -17.40 9.41 8.15
C ILE A 28 -17.76 8.11 8.89
N GLU A 29 -18.74 7.35 8.41
CA GLU A 29 -19.15 6.08 8.99
C GLU A 29 -18.02 5.04 8.89
N HIS A 30 -17.25 5.05 7.80
CA HIS A 30 -16.03 4.25 7.70
C HIS A 30 -14.98 4.69 8.73
N LEU A 31 -14.69 6.00 8.82
CA LEU A 31 -13.67 6.50 9.76
C LEU A 31 -14.03 6.22 11.22
N ASP A 32 -15.31 6.28 11.56
CA ASP A 32 -15.80 5.93 12.91
C ASP A 32 -15.68 4.43 13.18
N ALA A 33 -15.93 3.58 12.18
CA ALA A 33 -15.79 2.14 12.31
C ALA A 33 -14.36 1.69 12.64
N LEU A 34 -13.34 2.53 12.38
CA LEU A 34 -11.95 2.28 12.75
C LEU A 34 -11.76 2.17 14.27
N TRP A 35 -12.57 2.88 15.07
CA TRP A 35 -12.55 2.72 16.52
C TRP A 35 -13.04 1.35 16.97
N GLU A 36 -14.09 0.84 16.32
CA GLU A 36 -14.69 -0.46 16.67
C GLU A 36 -13.74 -1.61 16.32
N ILE A 37 -13.23 -1.63 15.09
CA ILE A 37 -12.28 -2.66 14.65
C ILE A 37 -10.94 -2.54 15.39
N GLY A 38 -10.46 -1.32 15.64
CA GLY A 38 -9.28 -1.05 16.45
C GLY A 38 -9.43 -1.64 17.84
N SER A 39 -10.60 -1.46 18.49
CA SER A 39 -10.90 -2.06 19.80
C SER A 39 -10.87 -3.60 19.76
N GLN A 40 -11.37 -4.22 18.69
CA GLN A 40 -11.26 -5.67 18.50
C GLN A 40 -9.81 -6.12 18.36
N ILE A 41 -8.96 -5.35 17.69
CA ILE A 41 -7.55 -5.71 17.46
C ILE A 41 -6.72 -5.56 18.73
N VAL A 42 -6.73 -4.36 19.33
CA VAL A 42 -5.84 -4.04 20.46
C VAL A 42 -6.25 -4.76 21.74
N GLY A 43 -7.56 -4.92 21.97
CA GLY A 43 -8.14 -5.52 23.17
C GLY A 43 -8.14 -4.59 24.39
N GLN A 44 -8.66 -5.08 25.51
CA GLN A 44 -8.95 -4.25 26.70
C GLN A 44 -7.70 -3.82 27.48
N ASP A 45 -6.60 -4.57 27.34
CA ASP A 45 -5.37 -4.33 28.08
C ASP A 45 -4.47 -3.27 27.41
N PHE A 46 -4.76 -2.91 26.16
CA PHE A 46 -4.01 -1.89 25.43
C PHE A 46 -4.33 -0.50 25.99
N ARG A 47 -3.31 0.14 26.57
CA ARG A 47 -3.47 1.43 27.24
C ARG A 47 -3.22 2.59 26.28
N ILE A 48 -4.17 3.50 26.27
CA ILE A 48 -4.12 4.75 25.52
C ILE A 48 -4.54 5.89 26.47
N ASN A 49 -3.73 6.93 26.57
CA ASN A 49 -4.12 8.11 27.35
C ASN A 49 -4.98 9.08 26.50
N PRO A 50 -5.70 10.03 27.11
CA PRO A 50 -6.58 10.95 26.37
C PRO A 50 -5.89 11.78 25.28
N VAL A 51 -4.61 12.12 25.40
CA VAL A 51 -3.89 12.88 24.38
C VAL A 51 -3.59 11.99 23.17
N GLU A 52 -3.15 10.76 23.41
CA GLU A 52 -3.03 9.74 22.39
C GLU A 52 -4.38 9.44 21.71
N GLY A 53 -5.47 9.38 22.48
CA GLY A 53 -6.83 9.23 21.96
C GLY A 53 -7.23 10.37 21.02
N PHE A 54 -6.85 11.61 21.35
CA PHE A 54 -7.06 12.75 20.47
C PHE A 54 -6.23 12.66 19.19
N VAL A 55 -4.94 12.30 19.29
CA VAL A 55 -4.04 12.14 18.13
C VAL A 55 -4.56 11.04 17.21
N LEU A 56 -4.80 9.84 17.75
CA LEU A 56 -5.33 8.69 16.99
C LEU A 56 -6.68 9.01 16.35
N GLY A 57 -7.59 9.65 17.10
CA GLY A 57 -8.90 10.04 16.60
C GLY A 57 -8.82 11.02 15.43
N CYS A 58 -7.98 12.05 15.54
CA CYS A 58 -7.77 12.96 14.43
C CYS A 58 -7.07 12.26 13.24
N SER A 59 -6.16 11.31 13.49
CA SER A 59 -5.50 10.56 12.42
C SER A 59 -6.47 9.63 11.68
N PHE A 60 -7.40 8.98 12.38
CA PHE A 60 -8.49 8.25 11.73
C PHE A 60 -9.32 9.15 10.83
N LEU A 61 -9.65 10.37 11.27
CA LEU A 61 -10.40 11.32 10.46
C LEU A 61 -9.66 11.82 9.20
N ILE A 62 -8.33 11.70 9.17
CA ILE A 62 -7.47 12.38 8.18
C ILE A 62 -6.80 11.43 7.19
N HIS A 63 -6.52 10.18 7.56
CA HIS A 63 -5.71 9.26 6.74
C HIS A 63 -6.20 9.12 5.28
N ASP A 64 -7.51 8.98 5.09
CA ASP A 64 -8.17 8.90 3.78
C ASP A 64 -8.78 10.21 3.30
N ALA A 65 -8.83 11.25 4.15
CA ALA A 65 -9.50 12.51 3.82
C ALA A 65 -8.85 13.29 2.67
N ALA A 66 -7.67 12.84 2.22
CA ALA A 66 -6.99 13.34 1.04
C ALA A 66 -7.33 12.62 -0.27
N MET A 67 -8.22 11.62 -0.26
CA MET A 67 -8.74 10.93 -1.46
C MET A 67 -9.79 11.76 -2.23
N THR A 68 -9.68 13.09 -2.20
CA THR A 68 -10.57 14.02 -2.89
C THR A 68 -9.79 15.25 -3.34
N MET A 69 -10.18 15.84 -4.47
CA MET A 69 -9.67 17.12 -4.94
C MET A 69 -9.93 18.24 -3.93
N ALA A 70 -10.98 18.14 -3.11
CA ALA A 70 -11.28 19.11 -2.06
C ALA A 70 -10.17 19.22 -1.01
N ALA A 71 -9.30 18.21 -0.88
CA ALA A 71 -8.11 18.25 -0.03
C ALA A 71 -7.00 19.20 -0.55
N TYR A 72 -7.18 19.76 -1.75
CA TYR A 72 -6.25 20.66 -2.43
C TYR A 72 -6.89 22.05 -2.56
N PRO A 73 -6.53 23.05 -1.73
CA PRO A 73 -7.15 24.38 -1.76
C PRO A 73 -7.01 25.11 -3.11
N GLY A 74 -5.96 24.84 -3.89
CA GLY A 74 -5.81 25.34 -5.25
C GLY A 74 -6.53 24.48 -6.31
N GLY A 75 -7.27 23.46 -5.88
CA GLY A 75 -8.07 22.56 -6.70
C GLY A 75 -7.25 21.86 -7.79
N LEU A 76 -7.91 21.63 -8.93
CA LEU A 76 -7.30 20.94 -10.07
C LEU A 76 -6.07 21.68 -10.64
N ALA A 77 -5.98 22.99 -10.49
CA ALA A 77 -4.82 23.76 -10.93
C ALA A 77 -3.58 23.45 -10.09
N GLU A 78 -3.72 23.35 -8.76
CA GLU A 78 -2.65 22.89 -7.85
C GLU A 78 -2.20 21.48 -8.23
N ILE A 79 -3.16 20.57 -8.42
CA ILE A 79 -2.89 19.18 -8.80
C ILE A 79 -2.11 19.12 -10.13
N LYS A 80 -2.59 19.77 -11.19
CA LYS A 80 -1.95 19.75 -12.51
C LYS A 80 -0.57 20.39 -12.54
N ALA A 81 -0.31 21.35 -11.65
CA ALA A 81 0.99 21.99 -11.54
C ALA A 81 2.05 21.09 -10.87
N SER A 82 1.63 20.10 -10.07
CA SER A 82 2.51 19.20 -9.34
C SER A 82 3.41 18.35 -10.24
N ARG A 83 4.56 17.92 -9.71
CA ARG A 83 5.47 17.02 -10.41
C ARG A 83 4.83 15.63 -10.58
N GLU A 84 4.08 15.22 -9.57
CA GLU A 84 3.41 13.92 -9.45
C GLU A 84 2.33 13.77 -10.52
N TRP A 85 1.53 14.80 -10.77
CA TRP A 85 0.57 14.80 -11.87
C TRP A 85 1.24 14.60 -13.23
N LYS A 86 2.31 15.35 -13.51
CA LYS A 86 3.05 15.24 -14.78
C LYS A 86 3.62 13.83 -14.96
N ARG A 87 4.12 13.22 -13.88
CA ARG A 87 4.61 11.84 -13.86
C ARG A 87 3.51 10.83 -14.16
N ILE A 88 2.38 10.90 -13.44
CA ILE A 88 1.26 9.97 -13.59
C ILE A 88 0.64 10.11 -14.98
N SER A 89 0.41 11.34 -15.44
CA SER A 89 -0.10 11.63 -16.78
C SER A 89 0.84 11.09 -17.87
N GLY A 90 2.15 11.26 -17.72
CA GLY A 90 3.15 10.71 -18.63
C GLY A 90 3.12 9.18 -18.69
N ARG A 91 3.08 8.52 -17.52
CA ARG A 91 2.96 7.06 -17.40
C ARG A 91 1.68 6.54 -18.08
N MET A 92 0.53 7.15 -17.81
CA MET A 92 -0.74 6.69 -18.39
C MET A 92 -0.84 6.90 -19.90
N LYS A 93 -0.22 7.97 -20.43
CA LYS A 93 -0.11 8.23 -21.88
C LYS A 93 0.77 7.21 -22.61
N ALA A 94 1.75 6.65 -21.93
CA ALA A 94 2.58 5.58 -22.49
C ALA A 94 1.84 4.23 -22.51
N SER A 95 0.90 4.04 -21.58
CA SER A 95 0.20 2.77 -21.34
C SER A 95 -0.96 2.56 -22.29
N GLN A 96 -1.73 3.61 -22.46
CA GLN A 96 -2.87 3.64 -23.35
C GLN A 96 -2.36 4.22 -24.67
N ASN A 97 -2.55 3.50 -25.79
CA ASN A 97 -2.34 4.04 -27.14
C ASN A 97 -3.37 5.16 -27.42
N GLY A 98 -3.27 6.29 -26.71
CA GLY A 98 -4.25 7.38 -26.68
C GLY A 98 -3.98 8.38 -25.55
N ASN A 99 -4.74 9.49 -25.54
CA ASN A 99 -4.73 10.39 -24.38
C ASN A 99 -5.64 9.80 -23.29
N PRO A 100 -5.10 9.47 -22.10
CA PRO A 100 -5.91 8.98 -20.99
C PRO A 100 -6.90 10.04 -20.55
N ASP A 101 -8.10 9.60 -20.19
CA ASP A 101 -9.14 10.46 -19.63
C ASP A 101 -8.61 11.16 -18.37
N GLU A 102 -8.88 12.45 -18.26
CA GLU A 102 -8.45 13.26 -17.13
C GLU A 102 -9.00 12.73 -15.80
N ALA A 103 -10.23 12.23 -15.81
CA ALA A 103 -10.85 11.60 -14.64
C ALA A 103 -10.05 10.37 -14.16
N ALA A 104 -9.54 9.55 -15.09
CA ALA A 104 -8.72 8.39 -14.76
C ALA A 104 -7.35 8.80 -14.17
N ILE A 105 -6.75 9.90 -14.66
CA ILE A 105 -5.51 10.44 -14.08
C ILE A 105 -5.76 10.98 -12.67
N ILE A 106 -6.88 11.68 -12.46
CA ILE A 106 -7.29 12.18 -11.13
C ILE A 106 -7.47 11.02 -10.16
N GLU A 107 -8.18 9.95 -10.56
CA GLU A 107 -8.38 8.77 -9.73
C GLU A 107 -7.04 8.19 -9.25
N VAL A 108 -6.11 7.96 -10.17
CA VAL A 108 -4.77 7.44 -9.84
C VAL A 108 -3.97 8.44 -9.00
N PHE A 109 -4.06 9.73 -9.30
CA PHE A 109 -3.36 10.78 -8.55
C PHE A 109 -3.83 10.83 -7.09
N LEU A 110 -5.15 10.89 -6.86
CA LEU A 110 -5.71 10.95 -5.52
C LEU A 110 -5.33 9.68 -4.73
N ARG A 111 -5.40 8.50 -5.35
CA ARG A 111 -4.98 7.26 -4.72
C ARG A 111 -3.47 7.23 -4.42
N GLU A 112 -2.59 7.66 -5.32
CA GLU A 112 -1.14 7.60 -5.05
C GLU A 112 -0.65 8.69 -4.08
N GLN A 113 -1.39 9.79 -3.95
CA GLN A 113 -0.95 10.96 -3.20
C GLN A 113 -1.69 11.19 -1.89
N HIS A 114 -2.82 10.50 -1.61
CA HIS A 114 -3.60 10.79 -0.41
C HIS A 114 -2.78 10.63 0.87
N ALA A 115 -1.99 9.56 1.06
CA ALA A 115 -1.20 9.43 2.28
C ALA A 115 -0.18 10.57 2.48
N VAL A 116 0.51 10.98 1.41
CA VAL A 116 1.45 12.13 1.43
C VAL A 116 0.72 13.44 1.71
N ARG A 117 -0.51 13.58 1.19
CA ARG A 117 -1.33 14.76 1.40
C ARG A 117 -1.97 14.78 2.79
N ALA A 118 -2.36 13.62 3.32
CA ALA A 118 -2.90 13.41 4.66
C ALA A 118 -1.89 13.85 5.73
N GLU A 119 -0.58 13.66 5.48
CA GLU A 119 0.48 14.17 6.36
C GLU A 119 0.38 15.69 6.60
N LYS A 120 0.00 16.44 5.56
CA LYS A 120 -0.03 17.91 5.59
C LYS A 120 -1.41 18.45 5.98
N LEU A 121 -2.44 17.63 5.82
CA LEU A 121 -3.84 18.03 5.96
C LEU A 121 -4.21 18.68 7.30
N PRO A 122 -3.65 18.27 8.46
CA PRO A 122 -3.94 18.93 9.74
C PRO A 122 -3.64 20.43 9.74
N LYS A 123 -2.67 20.89 8.94
CA LYS A 123 -2.21 22.28 8.87
C LYS A 123 -2.72 23.04 7.64
N ILE A 124 -3.39 22.36 6.71
CA ILE A 124 -3.95 22.99 5.52
C ILE A 124 -5.18 23.81 5.89
N SER A 125 -5.30 24.98 5.26
CA SER A 125 -6.45 25.88 5.40
C SER A 125 -7.18 26.06 4.08
N TRP A 126 -8.50 26.21 4.16
CA TRP A 126 -9.35 26.65 3.04
C TRP A 126 -9.78 28.08 3.25
N LYS A 127 -9.88 28.86 2.18
CA LYS A 127 -10.36 30.24 2.23
C LYS A 127 -11.87 30.22 2.50
N GLY A 128 -12.29 30.72 3.65
CA GLY A 128 -13.70 30.98 3.98
C GLY A 128 -14.04 32.46 3.97
N ASP A 129 -15.33 32.78 4.06
CA ASP A 129 -15.83 34.16 4.02
C ASP A 129 -15.41 34.98 5.24
N VAL A 130 -15.28 34.33 6.40
CA VAL A 130 -14.93 34.96 7.69
C VAL A 130 -13.48 34.61 8.11
N GLY A 131 -12.66 34.17 7.17
CA GLY A 131 -11.26 33.79 7.40
C GLY A 131 -10.93 32.34 7.01
N PRO A 132 -9.69 31.90 7.25
CA PRO A 132 -9.26 30.54 6.93
C PRO A 132 -10.02 29.51 7.78
N ARG A 133 -10.40 28.39 7.17
CA ARG A 133 -11.05 27.23 7.79
C ARG A 133 -10.07 26.07 7.85
N PHE A 134 -10.11 25.29 8.93
CA PHE A 134 -9.21 24.16 9.14
C PHE A 134 -10.01 22.91 9.53
N LEU A 135 -9.44 21.72 9.28
CA LEU A 135 -10.02 20.50 9.84
C LEU A 135 -9.98 20.53 11.37
N ILE A 136 -8.83 20.90 11.94
CA ILE A 136 -8.67 21.15 13.38
C ILE A 136 -8.75 22.66 13.59
N GLU A 137 -9.91 23.19 13.96
CA GLU A 137 -10.12 24.66 14.10
C GLU A 137 -9.28 25.28 15.22
N ASP A 138 -9.15 24.56 16.34
CA ASP A 138 -8.36 25.01 17.49
C ASP A 138 -6.88 25.17 17.12
N ALA A 139 -6.40 26.42 17.11
CA ALA A 139 -5.08 26.76 16.62
C ALA A 139 -3.96 26.16 17.48
N ASP A 140 -4.13 26.16 18.81
CA ASP A 140 -3.14 25.62 19.74
C ASP A 140 -2.99 24.10 19.58
N SER A 141 -4.10 23.37 19.46
CA SER A 141 -4.07 21.93 19.24
C SER A 141 -3.50 21.58 17.88
N ARG A 142 -3.85 22.35 16.84
CA ARG A 142 -3.32 22.17 15.48
C ARG A 142 -1.80 22.40 15.45
N GLU A 143 -1.31 23.43 16.12
CA GLU A 143 0.13 23.71 16.20
C GLU A 143 0.86 22.62 16.99
N LYS A 144 0.32 22.20 18.14
CA LYS A 144 0.96 21.21 19.02
C LYS A 144 0.95 19.79 18.46
N PHE A 145 -0.16 19.36 17.85
CA PHE A 145 -0.40 17.96 17.50
C PHE A 145 -0.52 17.71 15.99
N GLY A 146 -0.62 18.76 15.16
CA GLY A 146 -0.87 18.62 13.73
C GLY A 146 0.18 17.76 13.01
N ASP A 147 1.46 17.91 13.35
CA ASP A 147 2.53 17.10 12.74
C ASP A 147 2.46 15.64 13.17
N PHE A 148 2.07 15.35 14.42
CA PHE A 148 1.93 13.98 14.92
C PHE A 148 0.74 13.29 14.27
N ILE A 149 -0.39 13.99 14.19
CA ILE A 149 -1.61 13.52 13.54
C ILE A 149 -1.33 13.20 12.08
N GLY A 150 -0.63 14.10 11.38
CA GLY A 150 -0.24 13.95 9.99
C GLY A 150 0.69 12.75 9.77
N GLN A 151 1.74 12.61 10.57
CA GLN A 151 2.67 11.49 10.47
C GLN A 151 1.97 10.15 10.71
N VAL A 152 1.15 10.03 11.75
CA VAL A 152 0.37 8.81 12.02
C VAL A 152 -0.61 8.53 10.88
N ALA A 153 -1.32 9.54 10.37
CA ALA A 153 -2.23 9.39 9.23
C ALA A 153 -1.52 8.93 7.96
N ALA A 154 -0.37 9.53 7.61
CA ALA A 154 0.41 9.17 6.42
C ALA A 154 1.06 7.78 6.54
N SER A 155 1.31 7.33 7.77
CA SER A 155 1.99 6.07 8.04
C SER A 155 1.23 4.84 7.56
N HIS A 156 -0.07 4.94 7.24
CA HIS A 156 -0.85 3.80 6.76
C HIS A 156 -0.42 3.27 5.39
N TRP A 157 0.39 4.04 4.66
CA TRP A 157 1.02 3.63 3.40
C TRP A 157 2.50 3.27 3.52
N TRP A 158 3.07 3.28 4.71
CA TRP A 158 4.47 2.91 4.89
C TRP A 158 4.60 1.39 4.99
N ASP A 159 5.72 0.81 4.58
CA ASP A 159 6.05 -0.55 5.01
C ASP A 159 6.51 -0.54 6.48
N HIS A 160 6.58 -1.71 7.12
CA HIS A 160 6.98 -1.84 8.52
C HIS A 160 8.42 -1.38 8.79
N SER A 161 9.32 -1.44 7.81
CA SER A 161 10.72 -0.98 7.96
C SER A 161 10.78 0.55 7.98
N LYS A 162 10.06 1.21 7.08
CA LYS A 162 9.89 2.66 7.09
C LYS A 162 9.16 3.11 8.36
N LEU A 163 8.11 2.39 8.78
CA LEU A 163 7.40 2.67 10.01
C LEU A 163 8.32 2.64 11.23
N GLU A 164 9.12 1.57 11.36
CA GLU A 164 10.12 1.43 12.43
C GLU A 164 11.14 2.57 12.36
N SER A 165 11.82 2.77 11.23
CA SER A 165 12.87 3.78 11.10
C SER A 165 12.40 5.23 11.34
N GLN A 166 11.14 5.55 11.04
CA GLN A 166 10.62 6.91 11.21
C GLN A 166 10.02 7.16 12.61
N LEU A 167 9.41 6.13 13.23
CA LEU A 167 8.63 6.30 14.46
C LEU A 167 9.20 5.60 15.70
N LEU A 168 10.26 4.79 15.59
CA LEU A 168 10.84 4.04 16.70
C LEU A 168 11.09 4.92 17.94
N ASP A 169 11.72 6.07 17.74
CA ASP A 169 12.10 7.01 18.82
C ASP A 169 11.06 8.12 19.08
N LYS A 170 9.88 8.05 18.45
CA LYS A 170 8.84 9.09 18.53
C LYS A 170 7.88 8.86 19.70
N THR A 171 8.43 8.73 20.90
CA THR A 171 7.65 8.76 22.16
C THR A 171 7.86 10.10 22.85
N ILE A 172 6.81 10.92 22.89
CA ILE A 172 6.93 12.35 23.24
C ILE A 172 6.13 12.63 24.52
N PRO A 173 6.70 13.30 25.55
CA PRO A 173 5.92 13.67 26.73
C PRO A 173 4.69 14.53 26.37
N ALA A 174 3.57 14.29 27.04
CA ALA A 174 2.38 15.10 26.83
C ALA A 174 2.65 16.57 27.25
N PRO A 175 2.17 17.57 26.47
CA PRO A 175 2.38 18.97 26.81
C PRO A 175 1.55 19.39 28.03
N ALA A 176 1.88 20.51 28.67
CA ALA A 176 1.02 21.10 29.69
C ALA A 176 -0.38 21.42 29.12
N PRO A 177 -1.47 21.26 29.90
CA PRO A 177 -1.52 20.95 31.34
C PRO A 177 -1.64 19.45 31.66
N PHE A 178 -1.30 18.54 30.74
CA PHE A 178 -1.47 17.11 30.95
C PHE A 178 -0.46 16.54 31.96
N PRO A 179 -0.79 15.42 32.65
CA PRO A 179 0.12 14.77 33.58
C PRO A 179 1.48 14.44 32.95
N SER A 180 2.57 14.66 33.70
CA SER A 180 3.94 14.35 33.25
C SER A 180 4.20 12.85 33.05
N SER A 181 3.34 11.99 33.59
CA SER A 181 3.36 10.55 33.39
C SER A 181 2.77 10.13 32.04
N TRP A 182 2.17 11.03 31.27
CA TRP A 182 1.62 10.73 29.95
C TRP A 182 2.64 11.01 28.85
N SER A 183 2.61 10.16 27.83
CA SER A 183 3.41 10.26 26.62
C SER A 183 2.55 10.01 25.39
N ILE A 184 3.04 10.37 24.21
CA ILE A 184 2.40 10.10 22.93
C ILE A 184 3.36 9.19 22.18
N ASP A 185 3.04 7.91 22.06
CA ASP A 185 3.85 6.95 21.31
C ASP A 185 3.34 6.81 19.87
N LEU A 186 3.94 7.56 18.95
CA LEU A 186 3.48 7.61 17.56
C LEU A 186 3.60 6.25 16.85
N LEU A 187 4.56 5.41 17.23
CA LEU A 187 4.70 4.08 16.64
C LEU A 187 3.49 3.21 16.99
N SER A 188 3.10 3.20 18.26
CA SER A 188 1.94 2.44 18.74
C SER A 188 0.65 2.95 18.10
N LEU A 189 0.44 4.27 18.01
CA LEU A 189 -0.75 4.83 17.36
C LEU A 189 -0.82 4.51 15.86
N ALA A 190 0.32 4.56 15.17
CA ALA A 190 0.41 4.18 13.76
C ALA A 190 0.10 2.70 13.55
N CYS A 191 0.60 1.81 14.41
CA CYS A 191 0.29 0.38 14.39
C CYS A 191 -1.23 0.13 14.54
N VAL A 192 -1.88 0.86 15.45
CA VAL A 192 -3.34 0.76 15.65
C VAL A 192 -4.07 1.23 14.40
N LEU A 193 -3.70 2.39 13.86
CA LEU A 193 -4.36 2.97 12.70
C LEU A 193 -4.28 2.05 11.48
N ARG A 194 -3.07 1.57 11.17
CA ARG A 194 -2.80 0.64 10.07
C ARG A 194 -3.59 -0.65 10.14
N SER A 195 -3.55 -1.29 11.30
CA SER A 195 -4.21 -2.58 11.50
C SER A 195 -5.73 -2.42 11.47
N ALA A 196 -6.25 -1.32 12.02
CA ALA A 196 -7.67 -1.00 11.96
C ALA A 196 -8.14 -0.74 10.52
N ASP A 197 -7.43 0.10 9.76
CA ASP A 197 -7.75 0.42 8.37
C ASP A 197 -7.73 -0.84 7.48
N ALA A 198 -6.64 -1.61 7.51
CA ALA A 198 -6.52 -2.85 6.75
C ALA A 198 -7.66 -3.84 7.07
N SER A 199 -8.14 -3.86 8.31
CA SER A 199 -9.16 -4.80 8.78
C SER A 199 -10.60 -4.32 8.60
N GLN A 200 -10.85 -3.04 8.28
CA GLN A 200 -12.20 -2.49 8.15
C GLN A 200 -12.75 -2.72 6.73
N ILE A 201 -13.12 -3.98 6.46
CA ILE A 201 -13.57 -4.46 5.15
C ILE A 201 -15.02 -5.03 5.17
N ASP A 202 -15.77 -4.73 6.23
CA ASP A 202 -17.16 -5.22 6.39
C ASP A 202 -18.18 -4.49 5.51
N GLU A 203 -19.44 -4.92 5.56
CA GLU A 203 -20.53 -4.42 4.72
C GLU A 203 -20.75 -2.89 4.75
N ARG A 204 -20.27 -2.19 5.79
CA ARG A 204 -20.33 -0.72 5.85
C ARG A 204 -19.51 -0.06 4.74
N ARG A 205 -18.45 -0.72 4.24
CA ARG A 205 -17.69 -0.25 3.07
C ARG A 205 -18.47 -0.40 1.76
N ALA A 206 -19.53 -1.20 1.73
CA ALA A 206 -20.28 -1.45 0.52
C ALA A 206 -21.80 -1.55 0.78
N PRO A 207 -22.49 -0.47 1.20
CA PRO A 207 -23.92 -0.54 1.49
C PRO A 207 -24.73 -1.04 0.28
N SER A 208 -25.57 -2.05 0.49
CA SER A 208 -26.24 -2.80 -0.60
C SER A 208 -27.11 -1.90 -1.50
N PHE A 209 -27.83 -0.95 -0.91
CA PHE A 209 -28.64 0.01 -1.66
C PHE A 209 -27.77 0.98 -2.47
N LEU A 210 -26.68 1.49 -1.90
CA LEU A 210 -25.74 2.36 -2.60
C LEU A 210 -25.09 1.63 -3.78
N ARG A 211 -24.72 0.36 -3.61
CA ARG A 211 -24.23 -0.48 -4.70
C ARG A 211 -25.24 -0.58 -5.84
N ALA A 212 -26.53 -0.76 -5.52
CA ALA A 212 -27.58 -0.84 -6.54
C ALA A 212 -27.66 0.46 -7.36
N LEU A 213 -27.54 1.62 -6.71
CA LEU A 213 -27.52 2.93 -7.37
C LEU A 213 -26.26 3.14 -8.24
N ARG A 214 -25.12 2.59 -7.83
CA ARG A 214 -23.82 2.76 -8.51
C ARG A 214 -23.49 1.65 -9.51
N ARG A 215 -24.28 0.57 -9.59
CA ARG A 215 -23.95 -0.66 -10.34
C ARG A 215 -23.44 -0.42 -11.76
N ASN A 216 -24.03 0.53 -12.48
CA ASN A 216 -23.68 0.84 -13.88
C ASN A 216 -22.41 1.69 -14.03
N ARG A 217 -21.78 2.11 -12.92
CA ARG A 217 -20.57 2.94 -12.87
C ARG A 217 -19.35 2.18 -12.33
N LEU A 218 -19.54 0.97 -11.82
CA LEU A 218 -18.45 0.18 -11.24
C LEU A 218 -17.68 -0.53 -12.36
N SER A 219 -16.34 -0.44 -12.31
CA SER A 219 -15.46 -1.32 -13.09
C SER A 219 -15.60 -2.76 -12.62
N GLU A 220 -15.16 -3.74 -13.42
CA GLU A 220 -15.17 -5.16 -13.01
C GLU A 220 -14.40 -5.35 -11.70
N TYR A 221 -13.23 -4.73 -11.58
CA TYR A 221 -12.39 -4.78 -10.38
C TYR A 221 -13.11 -4.19 -9.16
N SER A 222 -13.69 -2.99 -9.29
CA SER A 222 -14.47 -2.37 -8.21
C SER A 222 -15.67 -3.24 -7.81
N ALA A 223 -16.41 -3.77 -8.79
CA ALA A 223 -17.56 -4.62 -8.53
C ALA A 223 -17.20 -5.87 -7.71
N GLN A 224 -15.98 -6.41 -7.85
CA GLN A 224 -15.52 -7.52 -7.02
C GLN A 224 -15.36 -7.11 -5.56
N HIS A 225 -14.71 -5.97 -5.29
CA HIS A 225 -14.57 -5.39 -3.94
C HIS A 225 -15.92 -5.15 -3.28
N TRP A 226 -16.83 -4.47 -3.99
CA TRP A 226 -18.19 -4.24 -3.53
C TRP A 226 -18.96 -5.53 -3.25
N THR A 227 -18.69 -6.62 -3.97
CA THR A 227 -19.41 -7.88 -3.80
C THR A 227 -18.99 -8.63 -2.56
N PHE A 228 -17.69 -8.73 -2.28
CA PHE A 228 -17.26 -9.47 -1.10
C PHE A 228 -17.50 -8.67 0.17
N GLN A 229 -17.28 -7.35 0.17
CA GLN A 229 -17.47 -6.52 1.37
C GLN A 229 -18.93 -6.53 1.82
N ILE A 230 -19.89 -6.47 0.88
CA ILE A 230 -21.32 -6.64 1.18
C ILE A 230 -21.64 -7.88 1.98
N ARG A 231 -20.83 -8.94 1.88
CA ARG A 231 -21.09 -10.23 2.51
C ARG A 231 -20.49 -10.35 3.89
N LEU A 232 -19.48 -9.53 4.18
CA LEU A 232 -18.72 -9.63 5.40
C LEU A 232 -19.45 -8.98 6.57
N THR A 233 -19.56 -9.74 7.65
CA THR A 233 -19.93 -9.20 8.95
C THR A 233 -18.80 -8.37 9.54
N GLN A 234 -19.10 -7.57 10.56
CA GLN A 234 -18.07 -6.94 11.39
C GLN A 234 -17.12 -8.00 11.94
N ALA A 235 -15.82 -7.70 11.93
CA ALA A 235 -14.83 -8.61 12.46
C ALA A 235 -14.93 -8.67 14.00
N GLN A 236 -14.59 -9.83 14.56
CA GLN A 236 -14.65 -10.06 16.00
C GLN A 236 -13.36 -10.69 16.48
N ARG A 237 -12.84 -10.23 17.62
CA ARG A 237 -11.72 -10.92 18.25
C ARG A 237 -12.18 -12.25 18.83
N ARG A 238 -11.47 -13.32 18.49
CA ARG A 238 -11.60 -14.65 19.10
C ARG A 238 -10.22 -15.11 19.53
N HIS A 239 -9.96 -15.07 20.84
CA HIS A 239 -8.63 -15.34 21.40
C HIS A 239 -7.56 -14.41 20.80
N ASP A 240 -6.56 -14.99 20.14
CA ASP A 240 -5.45 -14.33 19.44
C ASP A 240 -5.76 -13.98 17.98
N THR A 241 -6.97 -14.27 17.50
CA THR A 241 -7.35 -14.11 16.09
C THR A 241 -8.41 -13.04 15.89
N LEU A 242 -8.33 -12.39 14.72
CA LEU A 242 -9.42 -11.59 14.17
C LEU A 242 -10.27 -12.47 13.25
N TYR A 243 -11.53 -12.65 13.60
CA TYR A 243 -12.46 -13.54 12.93
C TYR A 243 -13.40 -12.76 12.00
N PHE A 244 -13.48 -13.18 10.75
CA PHE A 244 -14.41 -12.68 9.74
C PHE A 244 -15.39 -13.78 9.35
N ALA A 245 -16.63 -13.41 9.03
CA ALA A 245 -17.64 -14.33 8.53
C ALA A 245 -18.46 -13.71 7.40
N ALA A 246 -19.00 -14.56 6.53
CA ALA A 246 -20.00 -14.16 5.56
C ALA A 246 -21.39 -14.63 6.00
N PHE A 247 -22.40 -13.76 5.94
CA PHE A 247 -23.78 -14.13 6.31
C PHE A 247 -24.48 -15.02 5.26
N ARG A 248 -23.88 -15.17 4.07
CA ARG A 248 -24.35 -16.10 3.04
C ARG A 248 -23.20 -16.69 2.23
N PRO A 249 -23.38 -17.88 1.64
CA PRO A 249 -22.37 -18.51 0.80
C PRO A 249 -22.07 -17.76 -0.50
N PHE A 250 -20.84 -17.94 -1.01
CA PHE A 250 -20.43 -17.53 -2.34
C PHE A 250 -20.80 -18.58 -3.39
N THR A 251 -21.59 -18.19 -4.39
CA THR A 251 -21.95 -19.08 -5.50
C THR A 251 -20.76 -19.29 -6.44
N LYS A 252 -20.84 -20.29 -7.33
CA LYS A 252 -19.81 -20.53 -8.36
C LYS A 252 -19.54 -19.32 -9.26
N ALA A 253 -20.56 -18.49 -9.52
CA ALA A 253 -20.42 -17.27 -10.30
C ALA A 253 -19.58 -16.19 -9.60
N GLU A 254 -19.42 -16.31 -8.27
CA GLU A 254 -18.74 -15.33 -7.41
C GLU A 254 -17.40 -15.86 -6.89
N ALA A 255 -16.84 -16.85 -7.58
CA ALA A 255 -15.57 -17.46 -7.19
C ALA A 255 -14.42 -16.43 -7.22
N LYS A 256 -14.42 -15.50 -8.18
CA LYS A 256 -13.41 -14.43 -8.26
C LYS A 256 -13.44 -13.55 -7.01
N GLU A 257 -14.64 -13.19 -6.56
CA GLU A 257 -14.88 -12.34 -5.40
C GLU A 257 -14.52 -13.05 -4.08
N TRP A 258 -14.74 -14.36 -4.01
CA TRP A 258 -14.27 -15.16 -2.87
C TRP A 258 -12.73 -15.20 -2.80
N TRP A 259 -12.05 -15.40 -3.94
CA TRP A 259 -10.58 -15.38 -3.99
C TRP A 259 -10.03 -13.99 -3.70
N MET A 260 -10.65 -12.93 -4.21
CA MET A 260 -10.28 -11.54 -3.87
C MET A 260 -10.40 -11.28 -2.36
N LEU A 261 -11.45 -11.80 -1.73
CA LEU A 261 -11.60 -11.74 -0.28
C LEU A 261 -10.51 -12.53 0.45
N HIS A 262 -10.21 -13.75 0.01
CA HIS A 262 -9.13 -14.55 0.59
C HIS A 262 -7.77 -13.84 0.49
N ASP A 263 -7.45 -13.22 -0.65
CA ASP A 263 -6.21 -12.45 -0.84
C ASP A 263 -6.20 -11.18 0.04
N THR A 264 -7.34 -10.50 0.15
CA THR A 264 -7.50 -9.35 1.06
C THR A 264 -7.26 -9.78 2.51
N LEU A 265 -7.83 -10.90 2.94
CA LEU A 265 -7.63 -11.42 4.30
C LEU A 265 -6.19 -11.91 4.55
N LYS A 266 -5.50 -12.42 3.54
CA LYS A 266 -4.05 -12.71 3.62
C LYS A 266 -3.23 -11.43 3.81
N MET A 267 -3.60 -10.34 3.14
CA MET A 267 -2.99 -9.03 3.36
C MET A 267 -3.22 -8.55 4.80
N VAL A 268 -4.45 -8.64 5.31
CA VAL A 268 -4.77 -8.28 6.71
C VAL A 268 -3.99 -9.14 7.70
N ASP A 269 -3.90 -10.45 7.47
CA ASP A 269 -3.11 -11.37 8.29
C ASP A 269 -1.63 -10.97 8.33
N GLY A 270 -1.06 -10.63 7.17
CA GLY A 270 0.31 -10.14 7.06
C GLY A 270 0.52 -8.83 7.83
N GLU A 271 -0.41 -7.88 7.73
CA GLU A 271 -0.35 -6.60 8.46
C GLU A 271 -0.39 -6.84 9.98
N LEU A 272 -1.31 -7.68 10.48
CA LEU A 272 -1.43 -8.00 11.90
C LEU A 272 -0.18 -8.69 12.45
N ARG A 273 0.38 -9.66 11.72
CA ARG A 273 1.58 -10.41 12.15
C ARG A 273 2.82 -9.54 12.18
N LYS A 274 3.05 -8.75 11.11
CA LYS A 274 4.20 -7.84 11.04
C LYS A 274 4.10 -6.73 12.10
N THR A 275 2.89 -6.23 12.35
CA THR A 275 2.64 -5.24 13.41
C THR A 275 2.88 -5.80 14.80
N ASP A 276 2.41 -7.03 15.06
CA ASP A 276 2.66 -7.72 16.33
C ASP A 276 4.15 -7.98 16.57
N ASP A 277 4.91 -8.40 15.55
CA ASP A 277 6.37 -8.54 15.64
C ASP A 277 7.05 -7.20 15.95
N LEU A 278 6.69 -6.14 15.21
CA LEU A 278 7.24 -4.81 15.41
C LEU A 278 6.99 -4.29 16.84
N LEU A 279 5.76 -4.39 17.34
CA LEU A 279 5.42 -3.99 18.70
C LEU A 279 6.14 -4.84 19.75
N ALA A 280 6.22 -6.16 19.55
CA ALA A 280 6.94 -7.05 20.45
C ALA A 280 8.43 -6.67 20.56
N ARG A 281 9.09 -6.36 19.45
CA ARG A 281 10.50 -5.96 19.41
C ARG A 281 10.74 -4.56 19.99
N CYS A 282 9.90 -3.59 19.61
CA CYS A 282 10.16 -2.16 19.89
C CYS A 282 9.55 -1.66 21.20
N ARG A 283 8.52 -2.34 21.74
CA ARG A 283 7.76 -1.90 22.91
C ARG A 283 7.51 -3.02 23.94
N GLY A 284 7.80 -4.27 23.59
CA GLY A 284 7.68 -5.41 24.50
C GLY A 284 6.27 -6.00 24.57
N GLN A 285 6.09 -6.95 25.49
CA GLN A 285 4.90 -7.82 25.53
C GLN A 285 3.59 -7.08 25.86
N GLU A 286 3.65 -6.00 26.62
CA GLU A 286 2.48 -5.22 27.06
C GLU A 286 1.86 -4.36 25.94
N ALA A 287 2.64 -4.04 24.90
CA ALA A 287 2.19 -3.24 23.77
C ALA A 287 1.62 -4.08 22.62
N ARG A 288 1.72 -5.41 22.70
CA ARG A 288 1.24 -6.31 21.64
C ARG A 288 -0.28 -6.30 21.55
N PHE A 289 -0.79 -6.46 20.35
CA PHE A 289 -2.22 -6.58 20.13
C PHE A 289 -2.78 -7.90 20.64
N SER A 290 -4.06 -7.86 21.00
CA SER A 290 -4.80 -9.04 21.42
C SER A 290 -5.14 -9.93 20.23
N ALA A 291 -5.47 -9.35 19.06
CA ALA A 291 -5.60 -10.08 17.80
C ALA A 291 -4.34 -9.89 16.95
N ARG A 292 -3.69 -10.99 16.56
CA ARG A 292 -2.34 -10.99 15.92
C ARG A 292 -2.31 -11.63 14.54
N ARG A 293 -3.43 -12.24 14.13
CA ARG A 293 -3.58 -12.97 12.87
C ARG A 293 -5.05 -13.10 12.51
N VAL A 294 -5.34 -13.45 11.26
CA VAL A 294 -6.70 -13.75 10.80
C VAL A 294 -7.06 -15.22 11.12
N ALA A 295 -8.28 -15.45 11.59
CA ALA A 295 -8.77 -16.79 11.85
C ALA A 295 -8.89 -17.61 10.55
N ASN A 296 -8.48 -18.89 10.59
CA ASN A 296 -8.67 -19.87 9.51
C ASN A 296 -8.02 -19.52 8.15
N ILE A 297 -7.08 -18.57 8.10
CA ILE A 297 -6.52 -18.06 6.84
C ILE A 297 -5.51 -18.98 6.15
N GLU A 298 -4.93 -19.94 6.88
CA GLU A 298 -3.83 -20.79 6.39
C GLU A 298 -4.20 -21.71 5.21
N ALA A 299 -5.48 -22.09 5.10
CA ALA A 299 -5.96 -22.93 4.02
C ALA A 299 -7.35 -22.49 3.56
N PRO A 300 -7.63 -22.45 2.25
CA PRO A 300 -8.95 -22.09 1.72
C PRO A 300 -10.10 -22.93 2.31
N ASP A 301 -9.87 -24.22 2.53
CA ASP A 301 -10.84 -25.13 3.15
C ASP A 301 -11.16 -24.77 4.61
N ASN A 302 -10.17 -24.27 5.36
CA ASN A 302 -10.41 -23.78 6.72
C ASN A 302 -11.23 -22.48 6.67
N LEU A 303 -10.89 -21.55 5.77
CA LEU A 303 -11.59 -20.27 5.63
C LEU A 303 -13.05 -20.47 5.23
N ARG A 304 -13.33 -21.49 4.41
CA ARG A 304 -14.69 -21.88 4.02
C ARG A 304 -15.63 -22.17 5.21
N THR A 305 -15.08 -22.52 6.38
CA THR A 305 -15.90 -22.74 7.60
C THR A 305 -16.61 -21.46 8.09
N CYS A 306 -16.04 -20.29 7.82
CA CYS A 306 -16.63 -18.99 8.18
C CYS A 306 -17.06 -18.15 6.97
N ILE A 307 -16.50 -18.42 5.78
CA ILE A 307 -16.83 -17.77 4.51
C ILE A 307 -17.27 -18.86 3.52
N PRO A 308 -18.51 -19.37 3.66
CA PRO A 308 -18.95 -20.57 2.94
C PRO A 308 -19.02 -20.37 1.42
N THR A 309 -18.91 -21.46 0.68
CA THR A 309 -19.11 -21.55 -0.77
C THR A 309 -20.32 -22.45 -1.07
N ASP A 310 -21.02 -22.19 -2.18
CA ASP A 310 -22.20 -22.94 -2.62
C ASP A 310 -22.00 -23.53 -4.02
N GLY A 311 -22.00 -24.86 -4.11
CA GLY A 311 -21.85 -25.60 -5.36
C GLY A 311 -20.41 -25.67 -5.90
N TRP A 312 -19.40 -25.28 -5.12
CA TRP A 312 -17.98 -25.39 -5.48
C TRP A 312 -17.07 -25.41 -4.24
N GLN A 313 -15.81 -25.83 -4.43
CA GLN A 313 -14.78 -25.85 -3.38
C GLN A 313 -13.60 -24.97 -3.80
N PRO A 314 -13.10 -24.10 -2.90
CA PRO A 314 -11.91 -23.31 -3.17
C PRO A 314 -10.68 -24.20 -3.01
N VAL A 315 -10.09 -24.61 -4.13
CA VAL A 315 -8.83 -25.35 -4.15
C VAL A 315 -7.74 -24.37 -4.56
N ASP A 316 -6.71 -24.21 -3.71
CA ASP A 316 -5.54 -23.42 -4.09
C ASP A 316 -4.78 -24.20 -5.17
N THR A 317 -4.86 -23.71 -6.40
CA THR A 317 -4.16 -24.29 -7.56
C THR A 317 -2.93 -23.47 -7.94
N ALA A 318 -2.43 -22.60 -7.05
CA ALA A 318 -1.20 -21.88 -7.30
C ALA A 318 -0.05 -22.88 -7.53
N PHE A 319 0.73 -22.66 -8.59
CA PHE A 319 1.88 -23.50 -8.89
C PHE A 319 2.93 -23.33 -7.78
N SER A 320 3.26 -24.43 -7.10
CA SER A 320 4.39 -24.47 -6.17
C SER A 320 5.63 -24.92 -6.92
N ILE A 321 6.68 -24.09 -6.90
CA ILE A 321 8.01 -24.46 -7.42
C ILE A 321 8.77 -25.12 -6.28
N SER A 322 8.94 -26.44 -6.33
CA SER A 322 9.61 -27.21 -5.28
C SER A 322 11.14 -27.21 -5.38
N ASP A 323 11.70 -26.86 -6.54
CA ASP A 323 13.14 -26.93 -6.82
C ASP A 323 13.59 -25.64 -7.54
N ILE A 324 13.80 -24.59 -6.73
CA ILE A 324 14.28 -23.29 -7.21
C ILE A 324 15.66 -23.42 -7.87
N PRO A 325 16.66 -24.11 -7.28
CA PRO A 325 17.99 -24.24 -7.90
C PRO A 325 17.94 -24.81 -9.32
N ARG A 326 17.18 -25.88 -9.54
CA ARG A 326 17.05 -26.49 -10.86
C ARG A 326 16.26 -25.62 -11.84
N LEU A 327 15.28 -24.85 -11.36
CA LEU A 327 14.57 -23.86 -12.17
C LEU A 327 15.50 -22.72 -12.61
N VAL A 328 16.39 -22.25 -11.72
CA VAL A 328 17.43 -21.25 -12.04
C VAL A 328 18.36 -21.79 -13.11
N GLU A 329 18.82 -23.04 -12.99
CA GLU A 329 19.72 -23.67 -13.95
C GLU A 329 19.06 -23.84 -15.33
N ASN A 330 17.78 -24.23 -15.36
CA ASN A 330 17.06 -24.43 -16.63
C ASN A 330 16.68 -23.10 -17.30
N LEU A 331 16.28 -22.07 -16.55
CA LEU A 331 15.83 -20.78 -17.11
C LEU A 331 16.97 -19.78 -17.30
N GLY A 332 18.00 -19.81 -16.46
CA GLY A 332 19.17 -18.94 -16.53
C GLY A 332 20.38 -19.59 -17.21
N GLY A 333 20.30 -20.86 -17.60
CA GLY A 333 21.42 -21.62 -18.14
C GLY A 333 21.28 -21.99 -19.63
N GLU A 334 22.10 -22.96 -20.05
CA GLU A 334 22.21 -23.39 -21.46
C GLU A 334 20.89 -23.93 -22.05
N GLN A 335 19.90 -24.29 -21.23
CA GLN A 335 18.61 -24.80 -21.73
C GLN A 335 17.75 -23.71 -22.37
N LEU A 336 17.83 -22.45 -21.90
CA LEU A 336 17.05 -21.34 -22.47
C LEU A 336 17.85 -20.59 -23.55
N TYR A 337 19.13 -20.33 -23.28
CA TYR A 337 19.98 -19.50 -24.14
C TYR A 337 20.92 -20.32 -25.05
N GLY A 338 20.92 -21.65 -24.95
CA GLY A 338 21.86 -22.51 -25.66
C GLY A 338 23.29 -22.33 -25.14
N ARG A 339 24.28 -22.71 -25.96
CA ARG A 339 25.72 -22.50 -25.67
C ARG A 339 26.19 -21.07 -25.98
N ASP A 340 25.27 -20.15 -26.31
CA ASP A 340 25.62 -18.77 -26.64
C ASP A 340 25.86 -17.95 -25.36
N LYS A 341 27.10 -17.97 -24.89
CA LYS A 341 27.55 -17.16 -23.74
C LYS A 341 27.41 -15.65 -23.99
N MET A 342 27.32 -15.19 -25.25
CA MET A 342 27.11 -13.76 -25.55
C MET A 342 25.68 -13.32 -25.23
N ALA A 343 24.74 -14.25 -25.11
CA ALA A 343 23.38 -13.95 -24.67
C ALA A 343 23.37 -13.33 -23.28
N ALA A 344 24.18 -13.84 -22.35
CA ALA A 344 24.23 -13.33 -20.98
C ALA A 344 24.75 -11.88 -20.91
N ILE A 345 25.81 -11.58 -21.67
CA ILE A 345 26.34 -10.21 -21.76
C ILE A 345 25.29 -9.28 -22.37
N ARG A 346 24.56 -9.73 -23.40
CA ARG A 346 23.49 -8.97 -24.03
C ARG A 346 22.35 -8.65 -23.05
N GLU A 347 21.89 -9.62 -22.27
CA GLU A 347 20.81 -9.42 -21.27
C GLU A 347 21.22 -8.40 -20.20
N VAL A 348 22.44 -8.50 -19.66
CA VAL A 348 22.92 -7.55 -18.64
C VAL A 348 23.07 -6.14 -19.21
N ILE A 349 23.61 -5.99 -20.43
CA ILE A 349 23.70 -4.68 -21.09
C ILE A 349 22.30 -4.10 -21.39
N GLN A 350 21.34 -4.94 -21.79
CA GLN A 350 19.96 -4.50 -22.01
C GLN A 350 19.31 -4.00 -20.71
N ASN A 351 19.47 -4.72 -19.61
CA ASN A 351 18.98 -4.29 -18.29
C ASN A 351 19.61 -2.96 -17.87
N ALA A 352 20.92 -2.80 -18.05
CA ALA A 352 21.65 -1.57 -17.77
C ALA A 352 21.15 -0.38 -18.62
N MET A 353 20.90 -0.60 -19.92
CA MET A 353 20.36 0.41 -20.82
C MET A 353 18.92 0.80 -20.45
N ASP A 354 18.09 -0.17 -20.10
CA ASP A 354 16.71 0.06 -19.69
C ASP A 354 16.64 0.84 -18.36
N ALA A 355 17.51 0.52 -17.39
CA ALA A 355 17.62 1.28 -16.14
C ALA A 355 17.96 2.76 -16.38
N GLY A 356 18.83 3.05 -17.35
CA GLY A 356 19.14 4.41 -17.80
C GLY A 356 17.97 5.11 -18.49
N ARG A 357 17.24 4.40 -19.37
CA ARG A 357 16.03 4.95 -20.03
C ARG A 357 14.96 5.31 -19.02
N ILE A 358 14.72 4.42 -18.05
CA ILE A 358 13.78 4.65 -16.96
C ILE A 358 14.21 5.88 -16.16
N ARG A 359 15.49 5.98 -15.75
CA ARG A 359 16.00 7.16 -15.04
C ARG A 359 15.67 8.47 -15.74
N ARG A 360 15.80 8.54 -17.07
CA ARG A 360 15.43 9.74 -17.85
C ARG A 360 13.92 10.03 -17.90
N LEU A 361 13.07 9.01 -17.80
CA LEU A 361 11.62 9.19 -17.70
C LEU A 361 11.23 9.73 -16.31
N VAL A 362 11.92 9.27 -15.26
CA VAL A 362 11.71 9.69 -13.86
C VAL A 362 12.24 11.09 -13.60
N ASP A 363 13.42 11.37 -14.16
CA ASP A 363 14.15 12.62 -14.05
C ASP A 363 14.61 13.07 -15.45
N PRO A 364 13.82 13.93 -16.13
CA PRO A 364 14.17 14.44 -17.45
C PRO A 364 15.48 15.23 -17.51
N GLN A 365 16.03 15.65 -16.36
CA GLN A 365 17.31 16.35 -16.27
C GLN A 365 18.51 15.42 -16.04
N ALA A 366 18.27 14.11 -15.89
CA ALA A 366 19.33 13.13 -15.68
C ALA A 366 20.27 13.02 -16.91
N PRO A 367 21.56 12.67 -16.70
CA PRO A 367 22.50 12.42 -17.79
C PRO A 367 22.03 11.33 -18.77
N SER A 368 22.68 11.25 -19.92
CA SER A 368 22.48 10.13 -20.85
C SER A 368 22.75 8.77 -20.21
N PRO A 369 21.94 7.73 -20.50
CA PRO A 369 22.27 6.35 -20.17
C PRO A 369 23.68 6.04 -20.63
N LYS A 370 24.49 5.53 -19.71
CA LYS A 370 25.87 5.12 -19.92
C LYS A 370 26.04 3.75 -19.30
N VAL A 371 26.58 2.83 -20.09
CA VAL A 371 26.97 1.48 -19.64
C VAL A 371 28.46 1.33 -19.91
N GLU A 372 29.22 1.04 -18.86
CA GLU A 372 30.65 0.79 -18.91
C GLU A 372 30.89 -0.71 -18.73
N VAL A 373 31.73 -1.28 -19.59
CA VAL A 373 32.10 -2.70 -19.55
C VAL A 373 33.61 -2.78 -19.40
N GLU A 374 34.06 -3.45 -18.35
CA GLU A 374 35.46 -3.59 -17.98
C GLU A 374 35.76 -5.07 -17.77
N LEU A 375 36.94 -5.52 -18.22
CA LEU A 375 37.43 -6.87 -17.98
C LEU A 375 38.72 -6.77 -17.17
N LEU A 376 38.67 -7.25 -15.93
CA LEU A 376 39.83 -7.33 -15.05
C LEU A 376 40.38 -8.75 -15.07
N GLN A 377 41.69 -8.87 -15.24
CA GLN A 377 42.39 -10.13 -14.99
C GLN A 377 42.94 -10.12 -13.57
N GLU A 378 42.45 -11.04 -12.77
CA GLU A 378 43.02 -11.39 -11.46
C GLU A 378 43.73 -12.74 -11.59
N ASP A 379 44.76 -13.00 -10.80
CA ASP A 379 45.74 -14.08 -10.99
C ASP A 379 45.21 -15.41 -11.57
N SER A 380 44.07 -15.90 -11.06
CA SER A 380 43.41 -17.14 -11.50
C SER A 380 41.98 -16.98 -12.00
N SER A 381 41.48 -15.75 -12.14
CA SER A 381 40.09 -15.49 -12.54
C SER A 381 39.98 -14.27 -13.46
N THR A 382 38.98 -14.27 -14.33
CA THR A 382 38.66 -13.10 -15.15
C THR A 382 37.34 -12.51 -14.65
N VAL A 383 37.37 -11.27 -14.20
CA VAL A 383 36.21 -10.56 -13.66
C VAL A 383 35.66 -9.62 -14.74
N LEU A 384 34.44 -9.89 -15.21
CA LEU A 384 33.69 -8.99 -16.08
C LEU A 384 32.87 -8.04 -15.21
N ILE A 385 33.11 -6.74 -15.33
CA ILE A 385 32.38 -5.71 -14.60
C ILE A 385 31.53 -4.90 -15.58
N ILE A 386 30.23 -4.82 -15.32
CA ILE A 386 29.29 -3.98 -16.06
C ILE A 386 28.73 -2.95 -15.08
N ARG A 387 28.90 -1.66 -15.37
CA ARG A 387 28.38 -0.55 -14.55
C ARG A 387 27.43 0.31 -15.37
N ASP A 388 26.31 0.69 -14.78
CA ASP A 388 25.37 1.63 -15.38
C ASP A 388 25.13 2.85 -14.48
N ASN A 389 24.66 3.93 -15.09
CA ASN A 389 24.19 5.12 -14.38
C ASN A 389 22.65 5.19 -14.35
N GLY A 390 21.98 4.05 -14.30
CA GLY A 390 20.53 3.93 -14.29
C GLY A 390 19.89 4.36 -12.98
N ILE A 391 18.60 4.01 -12.83
CA ILE A 391 17.80 4.36 -11.64
C ILE A 391 18.25 3.66 -10.35
N GLY A 392 19.00 2.55 -10.48
CA GLY A 392 19.42 1.72 -9.35
C GLY A 392 18.27 0.87 -8.78
N MET A 393 18.55 0.16 -7.69
CA MET A 393 17.60 -0.68 -6.96
C MET A 393 17.68 -0.39 -5.46
N SER A 394 16.54 -0.33 -4.79
CA SER A 394 16.49 -0.36 -3.32
C SER A 394 16.76 -1.78 -2.79
N GLU A 395 17.01 -1.92 -1.50
CA GLU A 395 17.16 -3.24 -0.87
C GLU A 395 15.91 -4.12 -1.09
N GLY A 396 14.71 -3.56 -0.93
CA GLY A 396 13.45 -4.23 -1.24
C GLY A 396 13.32 -4.64 -2.71
N ALA A 397 13.84 -3.83 -3.64
CA ALA A 397 13.85 -4.17 -5.08
C ALA A 397 14.80 -5.31 -5.40
N ILE A 398 15.95 -5.38 -4.72
CA ILE A 398 16.88 -6.49 -4.87
C ILE A 398 16.19 -7.79 -4.42
N VAL A 399 15.63 -7.80 -3.21
CA VAL A 399 14.99 -9.00 -2.64
C VAL A 399 13.72 -9.39 -3.41
N GLY A 400 12.86 -8.41 -3.73
CA GLY A 400 11.54 -8.64 -4.31
C GLY A 400 11.55 -8.82 -5.83
N ASN A 401 12.47 -8.19 -6.56
CA ASN A 401 12.42 -8.12 -8.02
C ASN A 401 13.65 -8.76 -8.70
N LEU A 402 14.87 -8.53 -8.19
CA LEU A 402 16.08 -9.10 -8.78
C LEU A 402 16.21 -10.60 -8.49
N LEU A 403 15.83 -11.03 -7.28
CA LEU A 403 15.96 -12.41 -6.81
C LEU A 403 14.70 -13.26 -7.01
N SER A 404 13.61 -12.70 -7.51
CA SER A 404 12.33 -13.41 -7.73
C SER A 404 12.17 -13.90 -9.17
N PHE A 405 11.71 -15.14 -9.35
CA PHE A 405 11.45 -15.73 -10.67
C PHE A 405 10.08 -15.33 -11.24
N GLY A 406 10.05 -14.88 -12.49
CA GLY A 406 8.82 -14.75 -13.28
C GLY A 406 7.87 -13.63 -12.85
N THR A 407 8.06 -13.04 -11.69
CA THR A 407 7.53 -11.72 -11.35
C THR A 407 8.46 -10.69 -11.97
N SER A 408 8.05 -10.09 -13.08
CA SER A 408 8.46 -8.71 -13.32
C SER A 408 7.86 -7.89 -12.17
N GLY A 409 8.57 -7.81 -11.03
CA GLY A 409 8.07 -7.25 -9.78
C GLY A 409 7.66 -5.77 -9.86
N TRP A 410 7.83 -5.18 -11.04
CA TRP A 410 7.23 -3.92 -11.47
C TRP A 410 5.70 -3.94 -11.63
N LEU A 411 5.05 -5.12 -11.68
CA LEU A 411 3.66 -5.28 -12.17
C LEU A 411 2.66 -5.90 -11.18
N SER A 412 2.97 -6.01 -9.88
CA SER A 412 1.98 -6.48 -8.88
C SER A 412 1.29 -5.33 -8.15
N ASP A 413 -0.05 -5.33 -8.15
CA ASP A 413 -0.90 -4.34 -7.45
C ASP A 413 -0.69 -4.32 -5.92
N THR A 414 -0.06 -5.36 -5.34
CA THR A 414 0.33 -5.41 -3.92
C THR A 414 1.60 -4.60 -3.61
N ALA A 415 2.38 -4.21 -4.63
CA ALA A 415 3.58 -3.39 -4.49
C ALA A 415 3.31 -1.87 -4.57
N ILE A 416 2.02 -1.48 -4.58
CA ILE A 416 1.59 -0.07 -4.68
C ILE A 416 2.01 0.75 -3.44
N GLY A 417 2.31 0.10 -2.31
CA GLY A 417 2.81 0.77 -1.09
C GLY A 417 4.30 1.14 -1.12
N GLU A 418 5.14 0.39 -1.84
CA GLU A 418 6.61 0.56 -1.77
C GLU A 418 7.22 1.23 -3.01
N TYR A 419 6.55 1.21 -4.16
CA TYR A 419 7.03 1.87 -5.39
C TYR A 419 6.22 3.11 -5.74
N ASN A 420 6.23 4.07 -4.84
CA ASN A 420 6.07 5.44 -5.25
C ASN A 420 7.31 5.82 -6.07
N GLN A 421 7.11 6.25 -7.33
CA GLN A 421 8.10 6.88 -8.23
C GLN A 421 8.65 5.99 -9.36
N ALA A 422 7.85 5.92 -10.43
CA ALA A 422 8.27 5.98 -11.83
C ALA A 422 8.76 4.70 -12.52
N PHE A 423 7.80 3.84 -12.88
CA PHE A 423 7.97 2.85 -13.93
C PHE A 423 7.09 3.14 -15.15
N PRO A 424 7.64 3.05 -16.38
CA PRO A 424 6.88 3.08 -17.61
C PRO A 424 6.26 1.71 -17.93
N ASP A 425 5.39 1.69 -18.93
CA ASP A 425 4.73 0.48 -19.41
C ASP A 425 5.66 -0.60 -19.95
N LYS A 426 5.09 -1.81 -19.98
CA LYS A 426 5.63 -3.07 -20.53
C LYS A 426 6.21 -2.98 -21.95
N PHE A 427 5.98 -1.86 -22.66
CA PHE A 427 6.36 -1.65 -24.06
C PHE A 427 7.55 -0.70 -24.28
N SER A 428 8.07 -0.02 -23.25
CA SER A 428 9.26 0.85 -23.39
C SER A 428 10.57 0.24 -22.87
N VAL A 429 10.51 -1.00 -22.38
CA VAL A 429 11.62 -1.74 -21.76
C VAL A 429 11.79 -3.06 -22.51
N SER A 430 13.03 -3.45 -22.78
CA SER A 430 13.36 -4.62 -23.60
C SER A 430 13.20 -5.92 -22.82
N GLY A 431 13.44 -5.89 -21.50
CA GLY A 431 13.26 -7.03 -20.61
C GLY A 431 11.81 -7.28 -20.20
N GLN A 432 11.19 -8.35 -20.74
CA GLN A 432 9.76 -8.66 -20.52
C GLN A 432 9.50 -9.80 -19.53
N PHE A 433 10.49 -10.65 -19.26
CA PHE A 433 10.30 -11.95 -18.59
C PHE A 433 10.91 -12.05 -17.19
N GLY A 434 11.74 -11.08 -16.77
CA GLY A 434 12.34 -11.07 -15.42
C GLY A 434 13.37 -12.16 -15.16
N ILE A 435 13.88 -12.81 -16.22
CA ILE A 435 14.85 -13.93 -16.13
C ILE A 435 16.26 -13.58 -16.62
N GLY A 436 16.42 -12.43 -17.31
CA GLY A 436 17.67 -12.04 -17.97
C GLY A 436 18.85 -11.86 -17.01
N PHE A 437 18.61 -11.47 -15.76
CA PHE A 437 19.68 -11.41 -14.75
C PHE A 437 20.31 -12.79 -14.50
N PHE A 438 19.52 -13.86 -14.45
CA PHE A 438 20.02 -15.20 -14.16
C PHE A 438 20.93 -15.78 -15.26
N SER A 439 20.95 -15.18 -16.45
CA SER A 439 21.90 -15.54 -17.52
C SER A 439 23.37 -15.37 -17.12
N VAL A 440 23.68 -14.55 -16.09
CA VAL A 440 25.06 -14.39 -15.58
C VAL A 440 25.68 -15.70 -15.11
N PHE A 441 24.86 -16.66 -14.65
CA PHE A 441 25.32 -17.98 -14.24
C PHE A 441 25.82 -18.84 -15.41
N MET A 442 25.63 -18.43 -16.67
CA MET A 442 26.26 -19.04 -17.85
C MET A 442 27.72 -18.63 -18.04
N LEU A 443 28.11 -17.46 -17.52
CA LEU A 443 29.44 -16.86 -17.74
C LEU A 443 30.46 -17.32 -16.71
N GLY A 444 30.02 -17.63 -15.50
CA GLY A 444 30.87 -18.09 -14.42
C GLY A 444 30.14 -19.07 -13.51
N LYS A 445 30.89 -20.06 -13.01
CA LYS A 445 30.52 -20.78 -11.79
C LYS A 445 31.23 -20.06 -10.65
N ASN A 446 30.52 -19.79 -9.55
CA ASN A 446 31.14 -19.25 -8.35
C ASN A 446 32.41 -20.02 -7.99
#